data_AF-A0A7C6DQ65-F1
#
_entry.id   AF-A0A7C6DQ65-F1
#
_cell.length_a   1.000
_cell.length_b   1.000
_cell.length_c   1.000
_cell.angle_alpha   90.00
_cell.angle_beta   90.00
_cell.angle_gamma   90.00
#
_symmetry.space_group_name_H-M   'P 1'
#
loop_
_entity.id
_entity.type
_entity.pdbx_description
1 polymer ?
#
loop_
_entity_poly.entity_id
_entity_poly.type
_entity_poly.pdbx_seq_one_letter_code
_entity_poly.pdbx_strand_id
1 'polypeptide(L)'
;MAESLERELASMGEVGKSALAAAALVLARQLDDPKVSATAKAMCARTLADALATLRERAAEETQEVSVVDQLLARRAARDAAP
;
A
#
# COMPACT_ATOMS: atom_id res chain seq x y z
N MET A 1 15.45 1.22 7.42
CA MET A 1 14.05 0.73 7.33
C MET A 1 13.29 1.42 6.21
N ALA A 2 13.38 2.75 6.12
CA ALA A 2 12.66 3.57 5.14
C ALA A 2 12.88 3.14 3.68
N GLU A 3 14.11 2.80 3.30
CA GLU A 3 14.42 2.40 1.92
C GLU A 3 13.68 1.11 1.49
N SER A 4 13.55 0.12 2.39
CA SER A 4 12.78 -1.09 2.09
C SER A 4 11.29 -0.77 1.93
N LEU A 5 10.78 0.16 2.73
CA LEU A 5 9.39 0.59 2.67
C LEU A 5 9.10 1.37 1.38
N GLU A 6 10.03 2.21 0.93
CA GLU A 6 9.90 2.93 -0.35
C GLU A 6 9.72 1.96 -1.53
N ARG A 7 10.47 0.84 -1.54
CA ARG A 7 10.31 -0.21 -2.55
C ARG A 7 8.97 -0.93 -2.45
N GLU A 8 8.52 -1.24 -1.23
CA GLU A 8 7.22 -1.89 -1.01
C GLU A 8 6.08 -0.98 -1.51
N LEU A 9 6.08 0.30 -1.13
CA LEU A 9 5.05 1.25 -1.55
C LEU A 9 5.06 1.46 -3.06
N ALA A 10 6.22 1.47 -3.71
CA ALA A 10 6.31 1.57 -5.17
C ALA A 10 5.62 0.39 -5.89
N SER A 11 5.54 -0.78 -5.26
CA SER A 11 4.84 -1.96 -5.80
C SER A 11 3.32 -1.94 -5.59
N MET A 12 2.79 -1.02 -4.77
CA MET A 12 1.37 -0.93 -4.41
C MET A 12 0.55 -0.01 -5.32
N GLY A 13 1.06 0.38 -6.49
CA GLY A 13 0.31 1.19 -7.46
C GLY A 13 -0.13 2.56 -6.90
N GLU A 14 -1.41 2.92 -7.08
CA GLU A 14 -1.96 4.20 -6.61
C GLU A 14 -2.07 4.27 -5.08
N VAL A 15 -2.35 3.15 -4.40
CA VAL A 15 -2.33 3.09 -2.92
C VAL A 15 -0.97 3.51 -2.36
N GLY A 16 0.12 3.14 -3.05
CA GLY A 16 1.49 3.54 -2.72
C GLY A 16 1.77 5.04 -2.83
N LYS A 17 0.92 5.80 -3.53
CA LYS A 17 1.03 7.27 -3.69
C LYS A 17 0.10 8.05 -2.76
N SER A 18 -0.66 7.36 -1.91
CA SER A 18 -1.62 7.98 -1.01
C SER A 18 -0.95 8.83 0.09
N ALA A 19 -1.71 9.74 0.69
CA ALA A 19 -1.25 10.50 1.86
C ALA A 19 -0.85 9.59 3.04
N LEU A 20 -1.50 8.43 3.17
CA LEU A 20 -1.18 7.44 4.18
C LEU A 20 0.18 6.77 3.92
N ALA A 21 0.50 6.46 2.65
CA ALA A 21 1.81 5.97 2.23
C ALA A 21 2.91 7.00 2.52
N ALA A 22 2.65 8.28 2.25
CA ALA A 22 3.58 9.35 2.60
C ALA A 22 3.81 9.45 4.12
N ALA A 23 2.75 9.32 4.93
CA ALA A 23 2.86 9.30 6.39
C ALA A 23 3.67 8.09 6.90
N ALA A 24 3.46 6.91 6.31
CA ALA A 24 4.22 5.71 6.63
C ALA A 24 5.72 5.89 6.36
N LEU A 25 6.09 6.57 5.26
CA LEU A 25 7.49 6.90 4.97
C LEU A 25 8.11 7.83 6.00
N VAL A 26 7.36 8.86 6.44
CA VAL A 26 7.84 9.76 7.49
C VAL A 26 8.07 8.99 8.79
N LEU A 27 7.14 8.11 9.19
CA LEU A 27 7.28 7.28 10.39
C LEU A 27 8.49 6.34 10.30
N ALA A 28 8.72 5.71 9.14
CA ALA A 28 9.89 4.86 8.93
C ALA A 28 11.21 5.64 9.02
N ARG A 29 11.25 6.89 8.52
CA ARG A 29 12.42 7.77 8.66
C ARG A 29 12.67 8.15 10.13
N GLN A 30 11.62 8.39 10.91
CA GLN A 30 11.76 8.65 12.36
C GLN A 30 12.31 7.44 13.12
N LEU A 31 12.01 6.22 12.68
CA LEU A 31 12.58 5.00 13.27
C LEU A 31 14.08 4.85 13.00
N ASP A 32 14.51 5.25 11.80
CA ASP A 32 15.92 5.24 11.39
C ASP A 32 16.73 6.39 12.02
N ASP A 33 16.09 7.48 12.47
CA ASP A 33 16.79 8.64 13.06
C ASP A 33 17.39 8.30 14.46
N PRO A 34 18.71 8.44 14.65
CA PRO A 34 19.34 8.18 15.96
C PRO A 34 18.96 9.19 17.04
N LYS A 35 18.41 10.36 16.69
CA LYS A 35 18.01 11.42 17.63
C LYS A 35 16.64 11.17 18.28
N VAL A 36 15.84 10.27 17.71
CA VAL A 36 14.52 9.93 18.22
C VAL A 36 14.66 9.00 19.41
N SER A 37 13.99 9.33 20.52
CA SER A 37 14.05 8.54 21.75
C SER A 37 13.45 7.14 21.58
N ALA A 38 13.86 6.18 22.41
CA ALA A 38 13.34 4.82 22.36
C ALA A 38 11.81 4.75 22.49
N THR A 39 11.23 5.57 23.38
CA THR A 39 9.77 5.66 23.56
C THR A 39 9.08 6.23 22.31
N ALA A 40 9.64 7.28 21.71
CA ALA A 40 9.09 7.84 20.47
C ALA A 40 9.21 6.83 19.30
N LYS A 41 10.28 6.05 19.23
CA LYS A 41 10.41 4.95 18.26
C LYS A 41 9.36 3.88 18.47
N ALA A 42 9.09 3.47 19.71
CA ALA A 42 8.05 2.49 19.99
C ALA A 42 6.66 2.98 19.51
N MET A 43 6.34 4.25 19.74
CA MET A 43 5.10 4.87 19.23
C MET A 43 5.06 4.90 17.70
N CYS A 44 6.15 5.37 17.05
CA CYS A 44 6.24 5.40 15.59
C CYS A 44 6.10 4.00 14.98
N ALA A 45 6.71 2.98 15.59
CA ALA A 45 6.64 1.59 15.12
C ALA A 45 5.21 1.05 15.17
N ARG A 46 4.48 1.33 16.25
CA ARG A 46 3.07 0.92 16.38
C ARG A 46 2.20 1.60 15.33
N THR A 47 2.30 2.93 15.20
CA THR A 47 1.53 3.67 14.20
C THR A 47 1.89 3.26 12.77
N LEU A 48 3.16 2.95 12.51
CA LEU A 48 3.60 2.44 11.22
C LEU A 48 3.00 1.07 10.92
N ALA A 49 2.94 0.16 11.90
CA ALA A 49 2.33 -1.16 11.73
C ALA A 49 0.85 -1.03 11.35
N ASP A 50 0.11 -0.15 12.03
CA ASP A 50 -1.30 0.12 11.74
C ASP A 50 -1.47 0.70 10.32
N ALA A 51 -0.66 1.69 9.95
CA ALA A 51 -0.70 2.29 8.62
C ALA A 51 -0.40 1.27 7.50
N LEU A 52 0.55 0.37 7.71
CA LEU A 52 0.89 -0.68 6.74
C LEU A 52 -0.21 -1.72 6.61
N ALA A 53 -0.89 -2.08 7.70
CA ALA A 53 -2.04 -2.98 7.63
C ALA A 53 -3.15 -2.38 6.75
N THR A 54 -3.49 -1.12 6.96
CA THR A 54 -4.49 -0.40 6.15
C THR A 54 -4.07 -0.26 4.69
N LEU A 55 -2.80 0.03 4.40
CA LEU A 55 -2.31 0.12 3.03
C LEU A 55 -2.40 -1.23 2.31
N ARG A 56 -2.05 -2.33 2.97
CA ARG A 56 -2.13 -3.67 2.38
C ARG A 56 -3.56 -4.12 2.12
N GLU A 57 -4.48 -3.81 3.04
CA GLU A 57 -5.91 -4.07 2.85
C GLU A 57 -6.44 -3.35 1.61
N ARG A 58 -6.16 -2.04 1.49
CA ARG A 58 -6.59 -1.25 0.32
C ARG A 58 -5.96 -1.72 -1.00
N ALA A 59 -4.68 -2.09 -0.97
CA ALA A 59 -4.00 -2.62 -2.15
C ALA A 59 -4.61 -3.96 -2.61
N ALA A 60 -5.04 -4.80 -1.66
CA ALA A 60 -5.74 -6.05 -1.97
C ALA A 60 -7.14 -5.79 -2.57
N GLU A 61 -7.89 -4.83 -2.02
CA GLU A 61 -9.19 -4.42 -2.57
C GLU A 61 -9.07 -3.91 -4.01
N GLU A 62 -8.13 -3.02 -4.29
CA GLU A 62 -7.91 -2.46 -5.64
C GLU A 62 -7.56 -3.57 -6.64
N THR A 63 -6.69 -4.50 -6.26
CA THR A 63 -6.32 -5.65 -7.11
C THR A 63 -7.53 -6.54 -7.41
N GLN A 64 -8.41 -6.76 -6.42
CA GLN A 64 -9.62 -7.56 -6.59
C GLN A 64 -10.64 -6.86 -7.51
N GLU A 65 -10.84 -5.55 -7.36
CA GLU A 65 -11.75 -4.79 -8.22
C GLU A 65 -11.32 -4.84 -9.69
N VAL A 66 -10.03 -4.64 -9.97
CA VAL A 66 -9.48 -4.73 -11.34
C VAL A 66 -9.74 -6.13 -11.94
N SER A 67 -9.50 -7.19 -11.18
CA SER A 67 -9.76 -8.57 -11.64
C SER A 67 -11.22 -8.83 -12.00
N VAL A 68 -12.17 -8.27 -11.23
CA VAL A 68 -13.60 -8.40 -11.54
C VAL A 68 -13.96 -7.66 -12.83
N VAL A 69 -13.42 -6.44 -13.01
CA VAL A 69 -13.63 -5.66 -14.24
C VAL A 69 -13.08 -6.41 -15.45
N ASP A 70 -11.87 -6.97 -15.35
CA ASP A 70 -11.26 -7.75 -16.42
C ASP A 70 -12.09 -8.98 -16.80
N GLN A 71 -12.63 -9.70 -15.81
CA GLN A 71 -13.54 -10.83 -16.05
C GLN A 71 -14.83 -10.41 -16.77
N LEU A 72 -15.40 -9.26 -16.40
CA LEU A 72 -16.60 -8.73 -17.06
C LEU A 72 -16.32 -8.32 -18.51
N LEU A 73 -15.17 -7.66 -18.75
CA LEU A 73 -14.72 -7.30 -20.09
C LEU A 73 -14.48 -8.55 -20.96
N ALA A 74 -13.82 -9.57 -20.40
CA ALA A 74 -13.60 -10.85 -21.09
C ALA A 74 -14.92 -11.55 -21.44
N ARG A 75 -15.89 -11.58 -20.51
CA ARG A 75 -17.24 -12.13 -20.76
C ARG A 75 -18.00 -11.36 -21.85
N ARG A 76 -17.84 -10.04 -21.89
CA ARG A 76 -18.45 -9.20 -22.93
C ARG A 76 -17.82 -9.48 -24.29
N ALA A 77 -16.49 -9.48 -24.37
CA ALA A 77 -15.77 -9.81 -25.60
C ALA A 77 -16.12 -11.21 -26.13
N ALA A 78 -16.25 -12.21 -25.25
CA ALA A 78 -16.66 -13.56 -25.62
C ALA A 78 -18.10 -13.63 -26.17
N ARG A 79 -19.00 -12.75 -25.70
CA ARG A 79 -20.36 -12.64 -26.23
C ARG A 79 -20.38 -11.96 -27.61
N ASP A 80 -19.59 -10.89 -27.76
CA ASP A 80 -19.52 -10.13 -29.01
C ASP A 80 -18.80 -10.92 -30.13
N ALA A 81 -17.96 -11.90 -29.77
CA ALA A 81 -17.28 -12.81 -30.70
C ALA A 81 -18.07 -14.09 -31.03
N ALA A 82 -19.20 -14.35 -30.34
CA ALA A 82 -20.07 -15.47 -30.67
C ALA A 82 -20.98 -15.09 -31.86
N PRO A 83 -20.93 -15.83 -32.99
CA PRO A 83 -21.69 -15.54 -34.20
C PRO A 83 -23.21 -15.71 -34.05
#